data_AF-A0A960UY91-F1
#
_entry.id   AF-A0A960UY91-F1
#
_cell.length_a   1.000
_cell.length_b   1.000
_cell.length_c   1.000
_cell.angle_alpha   90.00
_cell.angle_beta   90.00
_cell.angle_gamma   90.00
#
_symmetry.space_group_name_H-M   'P 1'
#
loop_
_entity.id
_entity.type
_entity.pdbx_description
1 polymer ?
#
loop_
_entity_poly.entity_id
_entity_poly.type
_entity_poly.pdbx_seq_one_letter_code
_entity_poly.pdbx_strand_id
1 'polypeptide(L)'
;MMTRKHPKARLLCLAVVYCSALVWHGSTRLVASNETTGSRAGEVEWRTVRLHITKKIYNPLQPYSVPAVQSAIASGFYIGKGRILSSLESVRYATHVEAQFKDRPDRLTIQRSIYGFDCGLALLEFDLPAVDDSKQSENPTETDKQPAETSDTGKTDAKTSPGDAQRELNLKLLKKSDSDIPFVEMETETVKEEESDTETTRTRIDPLRLPPLPFTIQQIPQGYELQALTWNREANFETVRLRFIAERFQTLMNSDVDYHWLYAIHPVHRSLDSAQSGAPVLYQDRIVGILQSPVTTLRSQSVAPEPYIIPAGVIRAFLDDLSDGRYDGLKHSGLVYEPILNAAARKDAGLQNESGGLIVRQVAIHADYARSIRPGDILLRLDQQPIDRYGMLQIEGQRLNVEEYLRSRLRVKKDVQASLLRGKQILNSKIEPRSYRDTHPGRLSLKAQPPWVLAGGLVFRGLDYGLFHSLPINDQSWLNQSYQDFIRGSWQPGREPVILLERLTDTANTGAEFYEGRLLLSINQRRVFSLPELYREWQRTRSEWVRLDFADQSQPLILPFSVNQAINQRVMQRFQLQENGRVY
;
A
#
# COMPACT_ATOMS: atom_id res chain seq x y z
N MET A 1 -31.71 40.74 -59.88
CA MET A 1 -30.67 40.95 -60.92
C MET A 1 -29.75 39.74 -60.88
N MET A 2 -29.93 38.73 -61.76
CA MET A 2 -29.27 38.61 -63.08
C MET A 2 -27.75 38.84 -62.96
N THR A 3 -26.81 37.95 -63.27
CA THR A 3 -26.68 36.86 -64.25
C THR A 3 -25.35 36.09 -63.96
N ARG A 4 -25.16 34.87 -64.50
CA ARG A 4 -23.90 34.31 -65.06
C ARG A 4 -24.12 32.83 -65.44
N LYS A 5 -24.41 32.49 -66.70
CA LYS A 5 -23.51 32.10 -67.82
C LYS A 5 -22.57 30.90 -67.53
N HIS A 6 -22.95 29.75 -68.10
CA HIS A 6 -22.10 28.60 -68.51
C HIS A 6 -21.18 28.96 -69.71
N PRO A 7 -20.36 28.04 -70.29
CA PRO A 7 -19.52 26.93 -69.78
C PRO A 7 -18.08 26.99 -70.39
N LYS A 8 -17.21 26.00 -70.10
CA LYS A 8 -16.27 25.38 -71.07
C LYS A 8 -15.55 24.16 -70.48
N ALA A 9 -15.73 23.03 -71.14
CA ALA A 9 -15.00 21.78 -70.97
C ALA A 9 -14.02 21.58 -72.14
N ARG A 10 -12.83 21.00 -71.89
CA ARG A 10 -11.93 20.25 -72.80
C ARG A 10 -11.03 19.39 -71.89
N LEU A 11 -11.12 18.04 -71.91
CA LEU A 11 -10.36 17.05 -72.74
C LEU A 11 -8.83 17.14 -72.53
N LEU A 12 -8.00 16.10 -72.35
CA LEU A 12 -8.06 14.64 -72.62
C LEU A 12 -6.78 13.99 -72.01
N CYS A 13 -6.79 12.66 -71.76
CA CYS A 13 -5.73 11.63 -71.99
C CYS A 13 -5.63 10.61 -70.82
N LEU A 14 -6.25 9.41 -70.84
CA LEU A 14 -5.98 8.13 -71.55
C LEU A 14 -4.92 7.20 -70.91
N ALA A 15 -5.40 5.95 -70.68
CA ALA A 15 -4.72 4.65 -70.66
C ALA A 15 -4.01 4.17 -69.38
N VAL A 16 -4.57 3.12 -68.75
CA VAL A 16 -3.78 2.02 -68.17
C VAL A 16 -4.47 0.69 -68.51
N VAL A 17 -3.71 -0.19 -69.15
CA VAL A 17 -4.03 -1.55 -69.58
C VAL A 17 -3.51 -2.55 -68.53
N TYR A 18 -4.24 -3.66 -68.37
CA TYR A 18 -3.91 -4.84 -67.55
C TYR A 18 -2.76 -5.66 -68.16
N CYS A 19 -1.80 -6.17 -67.36
CA CYS A 19 -1.39 -7.59 -67.30
C CYS A 19 -0.14 -7.88 -66.43
N SER A 20 -0.34 -8.79 -65.47
CA SER A 20 0.51 -9.83 -64.86
C SER A 20 2.04 -9.89 -65.11
N ALA A 21 2.82 -10.00 -64.01
CA ALA A 21 3.90 -10.99 -63.83
C ALA A 21 4.38 -11.10 -62.36
N LEU A 22 4.31 -12.33 -61.82
CA LEU A 22 5.26 -13.04 -60.94
C LEU A 22 6.17 -12.25 -59.97
N VAL A 23 5.97 -12.45 -58.66
CA VAL A 23 7.07 -12.47 -57.66
C VAL A 23 6.96 -13.73 -56.80
N TRP A 24 8.11 -14.36 -56.65
CA TRP A 24 8.41 -15.67 -56.10
C TRP A 24 8.64 -15.61 -54.57
N HIS A 25 8.71 -16.80 -53.98
CA HIS A 25 8.62 -17.14 -52.55
C HIS A 25 9.60 -16.45 -51.59
N GLY A 26 9.11 -16.23 -50.36
CA GLY A 26 9.93 -15.90 -49.19
C GLY A 26 9.14 -16.03 -47.87
N SER A 27 8.38 -17.11 -47.68
CA SER A 27 7.69 -17.37 -46.41
C SER A 27 8.69 -17.92 -45.39
N THR A 28 9.36 -17.05 -44.65
CA THR A 28 10.04 -17.44 -43.40
C THR A 28 8.97 -17.80 -42.38
N ARG A 29 8.60 -19.09 -42.33
CA ARG A 29 7.95 -19.67 -41.17
C ARG A 29 8.96 -19.60 -40.02
N LEU A 30 8.72 -18.72 -39.05
CA LEU A 30 9.27 -18.90 -37.72
C LEU A 30 8.75 -20.26 -37.22
N VAL A 31 9.62 -21.26 -37.26
CA VAL A 31 9.42 -22.50 -36.52
C VAL A 31 9.58 -22.09 -35.06
N ALA A 32 8.44 -21.90 -34.38
CA ALA A 32 8.42 -21.89 -32.93
C ALA A 32 8.92 -23.27 -32.48
N SER A 33 10.13 -23.32 -31.95
CA SER A 33 10.60 -24.46 -31.18
C SER A 33 9.65 -24.59 -29.99
N ASN A 34 8.86 -25.67 -29.98
CA ASN A 34 8.15 -26.13 -28.80
C ASN A 34 9.17 -26.66 -27.80
N GLU A 35 9.88 -25.76 -27.13
CA GLU A 35 10.43 -26.06 -25.83
C GLU A 35 9.27 -26.12 -24.84
N THR A 36 9.24 -27.20 -24.08
CA THR A 36 8.20 -27.59 -23.15
C THR A 36 8.08 -26.53 -22.05
N THR A 37 7.19 -25.56 -22.26
CA THR A 37 6.77 -24.59 -21.25
C THR A 37 6.02 -25.33 -20.14
N GLY A 38 6.74 -25.71 -19.08
CA GLY A 38 6.11 -25.74 -17.76
C GLY A 38 5.50 -24.34 -17.56
N SER A 39 4.17 -24.25 -17.54
CA SER A 39 3.51 -22.96 -17.75
C SER A 39 3.88 -21.99 -16.63
N ARG A 40 4.31 -20.77 -17.00
CA ARG A 40 4.68 -19.69 -16.07
C ARG A 40 3.54 -19.31 -15.12
N ALA A 41 2.30 -19.53 -15.55
CA ALA A 41 1.13 -19.43 -14.67
C ALA A 41 1.25 -20.36 -13.47
N GLY A 42 1.69 -21.61 -13.66
CA GLY A 42 1.96 -22.55 -12.58
C GLY A 42 2.98 -22.05 -11.54
N GLU A 43 3.96 -21.23 -11.96
CA GLU A 43 4.95 -20.63 -11.04
C GLU A 43 4.32 -19.58 -10.11
N VAL A 44 3.50 -18.69 -10.66
CA VAL A 44 2.83 -17.64 -9.86
C VAL A 44 1.74 -18.26 -8.99
N GLU A 45 1.12 -19.34 -9.45
CA GLU A 45 0.12 -20.10 -8.68
C GLU A 45 0.70 -20.67 -7.38
N TRP A 46 1.82 -21.40 -7.43
CA TRP A 46 2.39 -22.00 -6.21
C TRP A 46 2.89 -20.93 -5.23
N ARG A 47 3.36 -19.79 -5.74
CA ARG A 47 3.80 -18.65 -4.92
C ARG A 47 2.65 -17.87 -4.27
N THR A 48 1.43 -18.06 -4.76
CA THR A 48 0.26 -17.39 -4.19
C THR A 48 -0.22 -18.17 -2.96
N VAL A 49 -0.06 -17.57 -1.79
CA VAL A 49 -0.36 -18.19 -0.50
C VAL A 49 -1.69 -17.71 0.05
N ARG A 50 -2.34 -18.58 0.83
CA ARG A 50 -3.49 -18.23 1.66
C ARG A 50 -3.00 -17.80 3.03
N LEU A 51 -3.46 -16.66 3.49
CA LEU A 51 -3.20 -16.16 4.83
C LEU A 51 -4.40 -16.46 5.74
N HIS A 52 -4.15 -17.08 6.88
CA HIS A 52 -5.11 -17.23 7.98
C HIS A 52 -4.73 -16.24 9.07
N ILE A 53 -5.67 -15.38 9.44
CA ILE A 53 -5.37 -14.19 10.24
C ILE A 53 -6.32 -14.15 11.43
N THR A 54 -5.76 -14.02 12.63
CA THR A 54 -6.54 -13.73 13.84
C THR A 54 -6.32 -12.28 14.23
N LYS A 55 -7.39 -11.49 14.24
CA LYS A 55 -7.38 -10.06 14.55
C LYS A 55 -7.97 -9.79 15.93
N LYS A 56 -7.43 -8.79 16.63
CA LYS A 56 -8.08 -8.16 17.78
C LYS A 56 -8.45 -6.73 17.39
N ILE A 57 -9.75 -6.48 17.22
CA ILE A 57 -10.28 -5.19 16.79
C ILE A 57 -10.84 -4.46 18.00
N TYR A 58 -10.30 -3.29 18.28
CA TYR A 58 -10.70 -2.45 19.40
C TYR A 58 -11.72 -1.43 18.92
N ASN A 59 -12.69 -1.11 19.77
CA ASN A 59 -13.63 -0.04 19.48
C ASN A 59 -12.91 1.31 19.66
N PRO A 60 -12.74 2.11 18.60
CA PRO A 60 -12.08 3.40 18.71
C PRO A 60 -12.85 4.40 19.60
N LEU A 61 -14.19 4.29 19.69
CA LEU A 61 -15.01 5.15 20.54
C LEU A 61 -15.04 4.68 22.01
N GLN A 62 -14.73 3.41 22.27
CA GLN A 62 -14.71 2.82 23.59
C GLN A 62 -13.42 2.03 23.79
N PRO A 63 -12.26 2.69 23.93
CA PRO A 63 -10.95 2.04 23.96
C PRO A 63 -10.72 1.15 25.21
N TYR A 64 -11.62 1.26 26.18
CA TYR A 64 -11.67 0.45 27.40
C TYR A 64 -12.52 -0.83 27.26
N SER A 65 -13.26 -0.98 26.15
CA SER A 65 -14.07 -2.18 25.90
C SER A 65 -13.22 -3.39 25.53
N VAL A 66 -13.74 -4.59 25.78
CA VAL A 66 -13.10 -5.84 25.36
C VAL A 66 -13.06 -5.88 23.83
N PRO A 67 -11.89 -6.09 23.22
CA PRO A 67 -11.78 -6.12 21.76
C PRO A 67 -12.49 -7.34 21.16
N ALA A 68 -13.09 -7.15 19.99
CA ALA A 68 -13.63 -8.25 19.21
C ALA A 68 -12.48 -9.08 18.63
N VAL A 69 -12.56 -10.40 18.79
CA VAL A 69 -11.64 -11.34 18.12
C VAL A 69 -12.30 -11.80 16.83
N GLN A 70 -11.59 -11.66 15.72
CA GLN A 70 -12.10 -12.04 14.39
C GLN A 70 -11.08 -12.91 13.66
N SER A 71 -11.57 -13.91 12.93
CA SER A 71 -10.77 -14.66 11.97
C SER A 71 -11.01 -14.08 10.58
N ALA A 72 -9.93 -13.94 9.81
CA ALA A 72 -9.97 -13.48 8.43
C ALA A 72 -9.09 -14.38 7.56
N ILE A 73 -9.45 -14.46 6.28
CA ILE A 73 -8.63 -15.04 5.23
C ILE A 73 -8.22 -13.92 4.30
N ALA A 74 -7.00 -14.00 3.78
CA ALA A 74 -6.48 -13.13 2.73
C ALA A 74 -5.55 -13.90 1.79
N SER A 75 -5.11 -13.25 0.72
CA SER A 75 -4.10 -13.78 -0.18
C SER A 75 -2.78 -13.07 0.09
N GLY A 76 -1.68 -13.75 -0.20
CA GLY A 76 -0.35 -13.18 -0.19
C GLY A 76 0.47 -13.76 -1.33
N PHE A 77 1.61 -13.15 -1.60
CA PHE A 77 2.52 -13.58 -2.65
C PHE A 77 3.91 -13.83 -2.07
N TYR A 78 4.40 -15.06 -2.16
CA TYR A 78 5.75 -15.45 -1.74
C TYR A 78 6.79 -14.85 -2.69
N ILE A 79 7.68 -14.02 -2.13
CA ILE A 79 8.72 -13.30 -2.89
C ILE A 79 10.14 -13.85 -2.67
N GLY A 80 10.27 -15.02 -2.02
CA GLY A 80 11.56 -15.63 -1.71
C GLY A 80 12.10 -15.26 -0.32
N LYS A 81 13.09 -16.03 0.15
CA LYS A 81 13.82 -15.80 1.42
C LYS A 81 12.90 -15.72 2.65
N GLY A 82 11.91 -16.61 2.73
CA GLY A 82 10.96 -16.62 3.86
C GLY A 82 10.05 -15.38 3.93
N ARG A 83 9.82 -14.68 2.81
CA ARG A 83 9.01 -13.44 2.78
C ARG A 83 7.78 -13.56 1.90
N ILE A 84 6.67 -13.01 2.38
CA ILE A 84 5.39 -12.89 1.68
C ILE A 84 4.98 -11.42 1.65
N LEU A 85 4.60 -10.94 0.47
CA LEU A 85 3.97 -9.63 0.28
C LEU A 85 2.44 -9.78 0.34
N SER A 86 1.76 -8.85 1.01
CA SER A 86 0.29 -8.81 1.10
C SER A 86 -0.20 -7.37 1.16
N SER A 87 -1.52 -7.20 1.05
CA SER A 87 -2.20 -5.97 1.45
C SER A 87 -2.08 -5.75 2.97
N LEU A 88 -1.85 -4.50 3.38
CA LEU A 88 -1.89 -4.07 4.77
C LEU A 88 -3.27 -4.26 5.39
N GLU A 89 -4.35 -3.95 4.69
CA GLU A 89 -5.72 -4.07 5.23
C GLU A 89 -6.04 -5.50 5.63
N SER A 90 -5.55 -6.46 4.86
CA SER A 90 -5.71 -7.88 5.15
C SER A 90 -5.15 -8.24 6.51
N VAL A 91 -3.97 -7.73 6.88
CA VAL A 91 -3.22 -8.12 8.08
C VAL A 91 -3.20 -7.07 9.19
N ARG A 92 -3.85 -5.92 9.00
CA ARG A 92 -4.00 -4.89 10.04
C ARG A 92 -4.71 -5.49 11.26
N TYR A 93 -4.22 -5.13 12.45
CA TYR A 93 -4.68 -5.63 13.75
C TYR A 93 -4.50 -7.14 13.95
N ALA A 94 -3.72 -7.81 13.11
CA ALA A 94 -3.40 -9.21 13.29
C ALA A 94 -2.59 -9.40 14.59
N THR A 95 -3.01 -10.39 15.36
CA THR A 95 -2.28 -10.91 16.52
C THR A 95 -1.60 -12.24 16.22
N HIS A 96 -2.08 -12.94 15.19
CA HIS A 96 -1.51 -14.16 14.66
C HIS A 96 -1.75 -14.21 13.16
N VAL A 97 -0.74 -14.62 12.39
CA VAL A 97 -0.85 -14.82 10.95
C VAL A 97 -0.17 -16.13 10.59
N GLU A 98 -0.83 -16.95 9.78
CA GLU A 98 -0.26 -18.17 9.22
C GLU A 98 -0.41 -18.17 7.70
N ALA A 99 0.63 -18.58 7.00
CA ALA A 99 0.62 -18.75 5.55
C ALA A 99 0.48 -20.21 5.17
N GLN A 100 -0.34 -20.48 4.15
CA GLN A 100 -0.55 -21.80 3.59
C GLN A 100 -0.37 -21.75 2.07
N PHE A 101 0.53 -22.59 1.55
CA PHE A 101 0.78 -22.72 0.12
C PHE A 101 -0.26 -23.66 -0.51
N LYS A 102 -0.51 -23.50 -1.82
CA LYS A 102 -1.60 -24.19 -2.53
C LYS A 102 -1.60 -25.70 -2.37
N ASP A 103 -0.45 -26.31 -2.53
CA ASP A 103 -0.28 -27.76 -2.50
C ASP A 103 0.25 -28.25 -1.14
N ARG A 104 0.09 -27.44 -0.08
CA ARG A 104 0.59 -27.75 1.27
C ARG A 104 -0.52 -27.71 2.31
N PRO A 105 -0.73 -28.80 3.07
CA PRO A 105 -1.67 -28.79 4.17
C PRO A 105 -1.11 -28.05 5.39
N ASP A 106 0.21 -27.99 5.53
CA ASP A 106 0.87 -27.31 6.64
C ASP A 106 0.79 -25.79 6.51
N ARG A 107 0.73 -25.17 7.69
CA ARG A 107 0.68 -23.72 7.84
C ARG A 107 1.97 -23.25 8.47
N LEU A 108 2.53 -22.18 7.92
CA LEU A 108 3.76 -21.55 8.41
C LEU A 108 3.38 -20.31 9.20
N THR A 109 3.75 -20.28 10.47
CA THR A 109 3.53 -19.12 11.32
C THR A 109 4.42 -17.97 10.89
N ILE A 110 3.82 -16.81 10.66
CA ILE A 110 4.55 -15.56 10.42
C ILE A 110 5.15 -15.10 11.75
N GLN A 111 6.46 -14.87 11.77
CA GLN A 111 7.21 -14.45 12.95
C GLN A 111 7.30 -12.93 13.06
N ARG A 112 7.36 -12.25 11.90
CA ARG A 112 7.49 -10.79 11.86
C ARG A 112 6.63 -10.22 10.75
N SER A 113 5.97 -9.11 11.05
CA SER A 113 5.18 -8.34 10.09
C SER A 113 5.71 -6.91 10.05
N ILE A 114 6.01 -6.42 8.85
CA ILE A 114 6.42 -5.04 8.61
C ILE A 114 5.35 -4.38 7.73
N TYR A 115 4.94 -3.18 8.11
CA TYR A 115 3.74 -2.54 7.56
C TYR A 115 4.07 -1.20 6.91
N GLY A 116 3.69 -1.06 5.64
CA GLY A 116 3.76 0.20 4.90
C GLY A 116 2.40 0.87 4.83
N PHE A 117 2.12 1.76 5.80
CA PHE A 117 0.83 2.43 5.99
C PHE A 117 0.47 3.41 4.88
N ASP A 118 1.47 4.11 4.41
CA ASP A 118 1.42 5.01 3.28
C ASP A 118 1.19 4.25 1.97
N CYS A 119 1.87 3.11 1.79
CA CYS A 119 1.83 2.33 0.55
C CYS A 119 0.76 1.22 0.50
N GLY A 120 0.06 0.94 1.61
CA GLY A 120 -0.96 -0.10 1.71
C GLY A 120 -0.42 -1.55 1.67
N LEU A 121 0.88 -1.76 1.87
CA LEU A 121 1.53 -3.08 1.78
C LEU A 121 1.94 -3.61 3.15
N ALA A 122 2.07 -4.93 3.24
CA ALA A 122 2.68 -5.63 4.36
C ALA A 122 3.69 -6.66 3.86
N LEU A 123 4.85 -6.70 4.52
CA LEU A 123 5.84 -7.76 4.38
C LEU A 123 5.71 -8.71 5.59
N LEU A 124 5.50 -9.99 5.32
CA LEU A 124 5.35 -11.04 6.32
C LEU A 124 6.56 -11.96 6.22
N GLU A 125 7.26 -12.15 7.32
CA GLU A 125 8.48 -12.95 7.40
C GLU A 125 8.23 -14.21 8.23
N PHE A 126 8.69 -15.36 7.75
CA PHE A 126 8.58 -16.65 8.40
C PHE A 126 9.86 -17.46 8.21
N ASP A 127 10.13 -18.37 9.14
CA ASP A 127 11.26 -19.27 9.05
C ASP A 127 10.99 -20.39 8.04
N LEU A 128 11.96 -20.65 7.17
CA LEU A 128 11.89 -21.78 6.27
C LEU A 128 12.03 -23.08 7.09
N PRO A 129 11.17 -24.09 6.84
CA PRO A 129 11.28 -25.37 7.54
C PRO A 129 12.64 -26.03 7.25
N ALA A 130 13.29 -26.55 8.29
CA ALA A 130 14.51 -27.34 8.16
C ALA A 130 14.24 -28.56 7.24
N VAL A 131 15.15 -28.84 6.30
CA VAL A 131 15.09 -30.09 5.55
C VAL A 131 15.88 -31.10 6.35
N ASP A 132 15.23 -32.22 6.61
CA ASP A 132 15.88 -33.40 7.15
C ASP A 132 16.59 -34.10 5.98
N ASP A 133 17.85 -33.71 5.74
CA ASP A 133 18.70 -34.26 4.68
C ASP A 133 19.02 -35.75 4.90
N SER A 134 18.60 -36.33 6.03
CA SER A 134 18.81 -37.74 6.37
C SER A 134 17.99 -38.73 5.54
N LYS A 135 17.01 -38.27 4.76
CA LYS A 135 16.14 -39.14 3.94
C LYS A 135 16.53 -39.28 2.46
N GLN A 136 17.66 -38.69 2.02
CA GLN A 136 18.12 -38.80 0.62
C GLN A 136 19.26 -39.80 0.38
N SER A 137 19.67 -40.58 1.40
CA SER A 137 20.77 -41.54 1.27
C SER A 137 20.29 -42.98 1.42
N GLU A 138 19.56 -43.49 0.44
CA GLU A 138 19.59 -44.93 0.12
C GLU A 138 20.09 -45.10 -1.32
N ASN A 139 21.41 -45.19 -1.47
CA ASN A 139 22.04 -45.74 -2.67
C ASN A 139 21.98 -47.26 -2.59
N PRO A 140 21.35 -47.98 -3.55
CA PRO A 140 21.49 -49.41 -3.65
C PRO A 140 22.89 -49.72 -4.20
N THR A 141 23.76 -50.26 -3.35
CA THR A 141 25.11 -50.71 -3.75
C THR A 141 25.00 -52.11 -4.33
N GLU A 142 25.42 -52.30 -5.58
CA GLU A 142 25.67 -53.60 -6.21
C GLU A 142 26.89 -54.27 -5.58
N THR A 143 26.73 -55.47 -5.01
CA THR A 143 27.41 -56.75 -5.37
C THR A 143 27.24 -57.76 -4.22
N ASP A 144 26.66 -58.94 -4.47
CA ASP A 144 27.42 -60.19 -4.65
C ASP A 144 26.49 -61.38 -5.00
N LYS A 145 27.11 -62.44 -5.51
CA LYS A 145 26.60 -63.59 -6.30
C LYS A 145 25.53 -64.50 -5.65
N GLN A 146 24.72 -65.09 -6.55
CA GLN A 146 23.87 -66.28 -6.43
C GLN A 146 24.60 -67.54 -5.90
N PRO A 147 23.93 -68.64 -5.43
CA PRO A 147 22.75 -69.23 -6.11
C PRO A 147 21.61 -69.90 -5.27
N ALA A 148 20.47 -70.04 -5.98
CA ALA A 148 19.40 -71.06 -5.90
C ALA A 148 18.66 -71.36 -4.58
N GLU A 149 17.35 -71.06 -4.53
CA GLU A 149 16.23 -72.02 -4.51
C GLU A 149 14.88 -71.31 -4.31
N THR A 150 13.80 -72.06 -4.50
CA THR A 150 12.44 -71.73 -4.98
C THR A 150 11.44 -71.06 -4.02
N SER A 151 10.44 -70.37 -4.61
CA SER A 151 9.08 -69.99 -4.12
C SER A 151 9.00 -69.08 -2.86
N ASP A 152 8.17 -68.06 -2.72
CA ASP A 152 6.79 -67.83 -3.14
C ASP A 152 6.47 -66.30 -2.99
N THR A 153 5.33 -65.92 -3.51
CA THR A 153 4.68 -64.63 -3.81
C THR A 153 4.66 -63.48 -2.78
N GLY A 154 4.76 -62.23 -3.30
CA GLY A 154 4.05 -61.05 -2.77
C GLY A 154 4.87 -59.90 -2.15
N LYS A 155 5.55 -59.07 -2.96
CA LYS A 155 6.02 -57.73 -2.56
C LYS A 155 4.97 -56.66 -2.88
N THR A 156 4.63 -55.83 -1.90
CA THR A 156 4.00 -54.51 -2.07
C THR A 156 5.09 -53.46 -2.29
N ASP A 157 5.11 -52.84 -3.47
CA ASP A 157 5.97 -51.69 -3.77
C ASP A 157 5.42 -50.42 -3.12
N ALA A 158 6.24 -49.77 -2.30
CA ALA A 158 6.01 -48.42 -1.82
C ALA A 158 6.21 -47.41 -2.97
N LYS A 159 5.14 -47.10 -3.70
CA LYS A 159 5.09 -45.94 -4.59
C LYS A 159 5.03 -44.67 -3.74
N THR A 160 6.08 -43.86 -3.76
CA THR A 160 6.01 -42.44 -3.37
C THR A 160 4.87 -41.78 -4.17
N SER A 161 3.90 -41.22 -3.46
CA SER A 161 2.74 -40.56 -4.06
C SER A 161 3.20 -39.37 -4.92
N PRO A 162 2.53 -39.06 -6.04
CA PRO A 162 2.77 -37.82 -6.81
C PRO A 162 2.79 -36.56 -5.93
N GLY A 163 2.04 -36.55 -4.83
CA GLY A 163 2.03 -35.45 -3.85
C GLY A 163 3.33 -35.31 -3.06
N ASP A 164 4.04 -36.40 -2.79
CA ASP A 164 5.30 -36.36 -2.04
C ASP A 164 6.46 -35.84 -2.90
N ALA A 165 6.49 -36.21 -4.19
CA ALA A 165 7.47 -35.71 -5.15
C ALA A 165 7.29 -34.21 -5.42
N GLN A 166 6.03 -33.74 -5.56
CA GLN A 166 5.74 -32.32 -5.72
C GLN A 166 6.06 -31.52 -4.44
N ARG A 167 5.83 -32.10 -3.27
CA ARG A 167 6.21 -31.51 -1.97
C ARG A 167 7.71 -31.35 -1.84
N GLU A 168 8.49 -32.37 -2.22
CA GLU A 168 9.95 -32.32 -2.18
C GLU A 168 10.50 -31.31 -3.20
N LEU A 169 9.91 -31.24 -4.40
CA LEU A 169 10.19 -30.20 -5.37
C LEU A 169 9.92 -28.81 -4.77
N ASN A 170 8.74 -28.57 -4.21
CA ASN A 170 8.38 -27.29 -3.60
C ASN A 170 9.30 -26.91 -2.42
N LEU A 171 9.77 -27.87 -1.62
CA LEU A 171 10.78 -27.64 -0.57
C LEU A 171 12.15 -27.26 -1.15
N LYS A 172 12.59 -27.98 -2.19
CA LYS A 172 13.80 -27.62 -2.94
C LYS A 172 13.68 -26.24 -3.57
N LEU A 173 12.50 -25.89 -4.07
CA LEU A 173 12.19 -24.60 -4.68
C LEU A 173 12.24 -23.44 -3.65
N LEU A 174 11.67 -23.63 -2.46
CA LEU A 174 11.76 -22.67 -1.36
C LEU A 174 13.22 -22.38 -0.97
N LYS A 175 14.03 -23.43 -0.81
CA LYS A 175 15.46 -23.30 -0.48
C LYS A 175 16.32 -22.80 -1.64
N LYS A 176 16.05 -23.20 -2.89
CA LYS A 176 16.78 -22.71 -4.07
C LYS A 176 16.56 -21.21 -4.29
N SER A 177 15.46 -20.65 -3.78
CA SER A 177 15.26 -19.20 -3.75
C SER A 177 16.22 -18.44 -2.81
N ASP A 178 16.92 -19.13 -1.91
CA ASP A 178 17.97 -18.53 -1.06
C ASP A 178 19.32 -18.42 -1.75
N SER A 179 19.65 -19.29 -2.73
CA SER A 179 21.05 -19.52 -3.11
C SER A 179 21.58 -18.71 -4.30
N ASP A 180 20.77 -18.04 -5.13
CA ASP A 180 21.28 -17.34 -6.33
C ASP A 180 20.46 -16.11 -6.75
N ILE A 181 20.16 -15.15 -5.88
CA ILE A 181 19.57 -13.86 -6.32
C ILE A 181 20.00 -12.68 -5.41
N PRO A 182 20.90 -11.79 -5.89
CA PRO A 182 20.96 -10.42 -5.41
C PRO A 182 19.68 -9.68 -5.83
N PHE A 183 19.13 -8.94 -4.88
CA PHE A 183 17.94 -8.13 -5.02
C PHE A 183 18.14 -7.10 -6.14
N VAL A 184 17.32 -7.14 -7.20
CA VAL A 184 17.32 -6.17 -8.31
C VAL A 184 18.73 -5.93 -8.89
N GLU A 185 19.21 -6.81 -9.77
CA GLU A 185 20.28 -6.39 -10.68
C GLU A 185 19.73 -5.28 -11.57
N MET A 186 20.24 -4.07 -11.35
CA MET A 186 20.19 -3.04 -12.37
C MET A 186 20.97 -3.58 -13.56
N GLU A 187 20.33 -3.68 -14.72
CA GLU A 187 21.04 -3.98 -15.96
C GLU A 187 22.16 -2.96 -16.14
N THR A 188 23.40 -3.39 -15.96
CA THR A 188 24.57 -2.78 -16.60
C THR A 188 25.13 -3.82 -17.54
N GLU A 189 25.20 -3.45 -18.81
CA GLU A 189 25.51 -4.30 -19.95
C GLU A 189 26.79 -5.14 -19.85
N THR A 190 26.68 -6.31 -20.49
CA THR A 190 27.69 -7.14 -21.18
C THR A 190 28.84 -7.77 -20.40
N VAL A 191 28.78 -9.11 -20.29
CA VAL A 191 29.94 -10.00 -20.46
C VAL A 191 29.49 -11.28 -21.20
N LYS A 192 30.27 -11.69 -22.22
CA LYS A 192 30.17 -12.99 -22.90
C LYS A 192 30.91 -14.04 -22.06
N GLU A 193 30.38 -15.25 -21.92
CA GLU A 193 31.21 -16.43 -21.64
C GLU A 193 30.52 -17.74 -22.04
N GLU A 194 31.39 -18.73 -22.28
CA GLU A 194 31.29 -19.89 -23.18
C GLU A 194 30.53 -21.11 -22.62
N GLU A 195 30.23 -22.04 -23.55
CA GLU A 195 29.48 -23.29 -23.38
C GLU A 195 30.14 -24.32 -22.44
N SER A 196 29.31 -25.03 -21.66
CA SER A 196 29.61 -26.40 -21.24
C SER A 196 28.32 -27.23 -21.12
N ASP A 197 28.24 -28.29 -21.91
CA ASP A 197 27.15 -29.26 -21.95
C ASP A 197 27.11 -30.16 -20.71
N THR A 198 26.08 -30.01 -19.88
CA THR A 198 25.47 -31.10 -19.11
C THR A 198 24.00 -30.75 -18.83
N GLU A 199 23.09 -31.37 -19.57
CA GLU A 199 21.65 -31.12 -19.50
C GLU A 199 21.06 -31.79 -18.24
N THR A 200 21.17 -31.11 -17.10
CA THR A 200 20.22 -31.31 -15.98
C THR A 200 19.14 -30.26 -16.15
N THR A 201 17.89 -30.67 -16.41
CA THR A 201 16.73 -29.78 -16.50
C THR A 201 16.44 -29.18 -15.11
N ARG A 202 17.22 -28.17 -14.73
CA ARG A 202 17.07 -27.40 -13.51
C ARG A 202 15.96 -26.39 -13.75
N THR A 203 14.79 -26.60 -13.17
CA THR A 203 13.77 -25.55 -13.07
C THR A 203 14.38 -24.42 -12.22
N ARG A 204 14.88 -23.38 -12.89
CA ARG A 204 15.32 -22.14 -12.26
C ARG A 204 14.05 -21.36 -11.98
N ILE A 205 13.73 -21.18 -10.71
CA ILE A 205 12.63 -20.29 -10.34
C ILE A 205 13.16 -18.90 -10.53
N ASP A 206 12.53 -18.14 -11.41
CA ASP A 206 12.94 -16.77 -11.58
C ASP A 206 12.58 -15.96 -10.32
N PRO A 207 13.38 -14.93 -9.96
CA PRO A 207 12.92 -13.91 -9.04
C PRO A 207 11.54 -13.40 -9.46
N LEU A 208 10.77 -12.86 -8.52
CA LEU A 208 9.61 -12.03 -8.81
C LEU A 208 9.96 -11.09 -9.98
N ARG A 209 9.49 -11.39 -11.19
CA ARG A 209 9.72 -10.56 -12.38
C ARG A 209 8.72 -9.42 -12.33
N LEU A 210 9.03 -8.44 -11.49
CA LEU A 210 8.41 -7.14 -11.61
C LEU A 210 8.78 -6.57 -12.99
N PRO A 211 7.87 -5.85 -13.65
CA PRO A 211 8.18 -5.19 -14.90
C PRO A 211 9.46 -4.37 -14.76
N PRO A 212 10.35 -4.38 -15.77
CA PRO A 212 11.61 -3.64 -15.70
C PRO A 212 11.29 -2.18 -15.44
N LEU A 213 12.14 -1.48 -14.69
CA LEU A 213 12.03 -0.03 -14.70
C LEU A 213 12.36 0.45 -16.13
N PRO A 214 11.61 1.42 -16.67
CA PRO A 214 10.62 2.23 -15.94
C PRO A 214 9.17 1.68 -15.87
N PHE A 215 8.82 0.54 -16.51
CA PHE A 215 7.44 0.10 -16.84
C PHE A 215 6.38 0.49 -15.79
N THR A 216 5.37 1.20 -16.28
CA THR A 216 4.28 1.73 -15.47
C THR A 216 2.95 1.10 -15.88
N ILE A 217 2.08 0.88 -14.89
CA ILE A 217 0.76 0.27 -15.12
C ILE A 217 -0.12 1.13 -16.04
N GLN A 218 0.17 2.42 -16.17
CA GLN A 218 -0.44 3.36 -17.13
C GLN A 218 -0.21 2.98 -18.60
N GLN A 219 0.80 2.16 -18.90
CA GLN A 219 1.05 1.67 -20.25
C GLN A 219 0.06 0.55 -20.65
N ILE A 220 -0.65 -0.02 -19.68
CA ILE A 220 -1.70 -1.02 -19.93
C ILE A 220 -2.90 -0.30 -20.56
N PRO A 221 -3.40 -0.76 -21.73
CA PRO A 221 -4.57 -0.16 -22.36
C PRO A 221 -5.80 -0.20 -21.43
N GLN A 222 -6.56 0.89 -21.38
CA GLN A 222 -7.85 0.90 -20.68
C GLN A 222 -8.77 -0.19 -21.27
N GLY A 223 -9.47 -0.90 -20.40
CA GLY A 223 -10.35 -2.00 -20.77
C GLY A 223 -9.65 -3.34 -20.96
N TYR A 224 -8.31 -3.40 -20.88
CA TYR A 224 -7.57 -4.65 -20.95
C TYR A 224 -7.91 -5.57 -19.77
N GLU A 225 -7.94 -6.88 -20.00
CA GLU A 225 -8.16 -7.89 -18.95
C GLU A 225 -6.84 -8.30 -18.30
N LEU A 226 -6.75 -8.06 -16.99
CA LEU A 226 -5.71 -8.53 -16.09
C LEU A 226 -6.17 -9.81 -15.37
N GLN A 227 -5.22 -10.54 -14.81
CA GLN A 227 -5.49 -11.76 -14.04
C GLN A 227 -4.97 -11.59 -12.62
N ALA A 228 -5.79 -11.89 -11.61
CA ALA A 228 -5.34 -12.05 -10.24
C ALA A 228 -5.40 -13.52 -9.84
N LEU A 229 -4.28 -14.07 -9.40
CA LEU A 229 -4.20 -15.43 -8.87
C LEU A 229 -4.40 -15.37 -7.36
N THR A 230 -5.42 -16.04 -6.84
CA THR A 230 -5.92 -15.71 -5.50
C THR A 230 -6.63 -16.87 -4.82
N TRP A 231 -6.87 -16.70 -3.52
CA TRP A 231 -7.75 -17.53 -2.72
C TRP A 231 -9.08 -16.84 -2.45
N ASN A 232 -10.16 -17.62 -2.39
CA ASN A 232 -11.45 -17.15 -1.91
C ASN A 232 -11.75 -17.60 -0.47
N ARG A 233 -12.88 -17.15 0.08
CA ARG A 233 -13.32 -17.49 1.45
C ARG A 233 -13.59 -18.98 1.67
N GLU A 234 -13.93 -19.70 0.62
CA GLU A 234 -14.16 -21.16 0.64
C GLU A 234 -12.86 -21.95 0.52
N ALA A 235 -11.71 -21.28 0.67
CA ALA A 235 -10.41 -21.91 0.61
C ALA A 235 -10.07 -22.53 -0.77
N ASN A 236 -10.76 -22.10 -1.84
CA ASN A 236 -10.47 -22.52 -3.21
C ASN A 236 -9.48 -21.55 -3.87
N PHE A 237 -8.53 -22.11 -4.60
CA PHE A 237 -7.60 -21.35 -5.44
C PHE A 237 -8.26 -21.02 -6.77
N GLU A 238 -8.13 -19.78 -7.23
CA GLU A 238 -8.83 -19.31 -8.42
C GLU A 238 -8.06 -18.21 -9.16
N THR A 239 -8.39 -18.06 -10.45
CA THR A 239 -7.98 -16.90 -11.25
C THR A 239 -9.16 -15.96 -11.39
N VAL A 240 -8.99 -14.71 -10.99
CA VAL A 240 -9.99 -13.66 -11.14
C VAL A 240 -9.60 -12.76 -12.31
N ARG A 241 -10.53 -12.57 -13.25
CA ARG A 241 -10.35 -11.61 -14.36
C ARG A 241 -10.78 -10.22 -13.95
N LEU A 242 -9.90 -9.26 -14.17
CA LEU A 242 -10.06 -7.86 -13.78
C LEU A 242 -9.92 -6.97 -15.01
N ARG A 243 -10.92 -6.15 -15.28
CA ARG A 243 -10.83 -5.12 -16.32
C ARG A 243 -10.10 -3.91 -15.77
N PHE A 244 -9.01 -3.51 -16.41
CA PHE A 244 -8.26 -2.33 -16.04
C PHE A 244 -9.06 -1.06 -16.38
N ILE A 245 -9.36 -0.26 -15.36
CA ILE A 245 -9.96 1.05 -15.53
C ILE A 245 -8.88 2.05 -15.20
N ALA A 246 -8.41 2.80 -16.20
CA ALA A 246 -7.40 3.85 -16.01
C ALA A 246 -7.96 5.09 -15.28
N GLU A 247 -8.88 4.87 -14.34
CA GLU A 247 -9.54 5.90 -13.56
C GLU A 247 -8.87 6.08 -12.20
N ARG A 248 -8.79 7.36 -11.84
CA ARG A 248 -7.87 7.92 -10.86
C ARG A 248 -8.52 7.90 -9.49
N PHE A 249 -7.89 7.26 -8.52
CA PHE A 249 -8.15 7.57 -7.13
C PHE A 249 -6.94 8.27 -6.53
N GLN A 250 -7.16 9.51 -6.12
CA GLN A 250 -6.25 10.25 -5.28
C GLN A 250 -6.69 10.02 -3.83
N THR A 251 -5.73 9.78 -2.95
CA THR A 251 -5.82 9.49 -1.51
C THR A 251 -5.97 8.01 -1.20
N LEU A 252 -4.94 7.41 -0.60
CA LEU A 252 -5.18 6.18 0.16
C LEU A 252 -6.19 6.47 1.25
N MET A 253 -7.19 5.61 1.36
CA MET A 253 -8.14 5.59 2.45
C MET A 253 -7.51 5.41 3.83
N ASN A 254 -6.19 5.31 3.97
CA ASN A 254 -5.53 4.94 5.23
C ASN A 254 -4.49 5.94 5.75
N SER A 255 -4.12 6.96 4.98
CA SER A 255 -3.09 7.92 5.43
C SER A 255 -3.53 9.37 5.30
N ASP A 256 -4.64 9.65 4.61
CA ASP A 256 -5.14 10.97 4.20
C ASP A 256 -4.08 11.90 3.55
N VAL A 257 -2.84 11.42 3.34
CA VAL A 257 -1.65 12.22 2.97
C VAL A 257 -0.64 11.47 2.14
N ASP A 258 -0.74 10.14 1.97
CA ASP A 258 -0.02 9.55 0.85
C ASP A 258 -0.81 9.73 -0.45
N TYR A 259 -0.18 10.44 -1.38
CA TYR A 259 -0.67 10.80 -2.70
C TYR A 259 0.04 9.96 -3.76
N HIS A 260 0.01 8.63 -3.64
CA HIS A 260 0.34 7.78 -4.77
C HIS A 260 -0.92 7.42 -5.55
N TRP A 261 -0.76 7.16 -6.85
CA TRP A 261 -1.89 6.82 -7.71
C TRP A 261 -2.30 5.38 -7.47
N LEU A 262 -3.58 5.21 -7.20
CA LEU A 262 -4.24 3.91 -7.21
C LEU A 262 -4.91 3.73 -8.57
N TYR A 263 -4.93 2.49 -9.05
CA TYR A 263 -5.48 2.16 -10.35
C TYR A 263 -6.72 1.30 -10.17
N ALA A 264 -7.86 1.88 -10.55
CA ALA A 264 -9.14 1.23 -10.46
C ALA A 264 -9.19 -0.01 -11.36
N ILE A 265 -9.98 -0.98 -10.92
CA ILE A 265 -10.25 -2.20 -11.67
C ILE A 265 -11.71 -2.58 -11.48
N HIS A 266 -12.26 -3.28 -12.46
CA HIS A 266 -13.60 -3.84 -12.37
C HIS A 266 -13.55 -5.34 -12.58
N PRO A 267 -14.00 -6.17 -11.64
CA PRO A 267 -13.99 -7.61 -11.83
C PRO A 267 -15.03 -8.00 -12.89
N VAL A 268 -14.68 -8.90 -13.82
CA VAL A 268 -15.49 -9.11 -15.04
C VAL A 268 -16.68 -10.04 -14.81
N HIS A 269 -16.53 -11.06 -13.97
CA HIS A 269 -17.50 -12.16 -13.85
C HIS A 269 -17.96 -12.47 -12.43
N ARG A 270 -17.45 -11.75 -11.43
CA ARG A 270 -17.77 -12.00 -10.02
C ARG A 270 -17.47 -10.76 -9.17
N SER A 271 -18.07 -10.69 -7.99
CA SER A 271 -17.64 -9.72 -6.97
C SER A 271 -16.31 -10.12 -6.35
N LEU A 272 -15.55 -9.12 -5.92
CA LEU A 272 -14.38 -9.34 -5.09
C LEU A 272 -14.77 -9.40 -3.62
N ASP A 273 -14.00 -10.16 -2.83
CA ASP A 273 -14.11 -10.20 -1.39
C ASP A 273 -12.75 -10.01 -0.71
N SER A 274 -12.75 -9.85 0.61
CA SER A 274 -11.56 -9.58 1.42
C SER A 274 -10.46 -10.66 1.32
N ALA A 275 -10.82 -11.92 1.05
CA ALA A 275 -9.87 -13.03 0.91
C ALA A 275 -8.94 -12.86 -0.29
N GLN A 276 -9.36 -12.07 -1.29
CA GLN A 276 -8.58 -11.85 -2.49
C GLN A 276 -7.60 -10.67 -2.37
N SER A 277 -7.72 -9.87 -1.31
CA SER A 277 -6.78 -8.78 -1.05
C SER A 277 -5.39 -9.33 -0.73
N GLY A 278 -4.36 -8.78 -1.37
CA GLY A 278 -2.98 -9.24 -1.30
C GLY A 278 -2.55 -10.18 -2.44
N ALA A 279 -3.46 -10.54 -3.34
CA ALA A 279 -3.14 -11.38 -4.50
C ALA A 279 -2.26 -10.65 -5.54
N PRO A 280 -1.32 -11.34 -6.21
CA PRO A 280 -0.59 -10.78 -7.35
C PRO A 280 -1.52 -10.54 -8.53
N VAL A 281 -1.34 -9.40 -9.21
CA VAL A 281 -2.04 -9.07 -10.46
C VAL A 281 -1.08 -9.13 -11.64
N LEU A 282 -1.46 -9.83 -12.69
CA LEU A 282 -0.65 -10.13 -13.85
C LEU A 282 -1.15 -9.42 -15.11
N TYR A 283 -0.19 -8.95 -15.90
CA TYR A 283 -0.34 -8.53 -17.29
C TYR A 283 0.73 -9.23 -18.12
N GLN A 284 0.34 -10.04 -19.11
CA GLN A 284 1.28 -10.79 -19.97
C GLN A 284 2.35 -11.53 -19.16
N ASP A 285 1.92 -12.29 -18.14
CA ASP A 285 2.76 -13.05 -17.20
C ASP A 285 3.70 -12.21 -16.29
N ARG A 286 3.57 -10.87 -16.29
CA ARG A 286 4.34 -9.98 -15.41
C ARG A 286 3.47 -9.47 -14.27
N ILE A 287 4.03 -9.41 -13.06
CA ILE A 287 3.31 -8.91 -11.88
C ILE A 287 3.29 -7.39 -11.92
N VAL A 288 2.13 -6.82 -12.25
CA VAL A 288 1.95 -5.36 -12.36
C VAL A 288 1.51 -4.70 -11.05
N GLY A 289 1.14 -5.51 -10.06
CA GLY A 289 0.86 -5.02 -8.72
C GLY A 289 0.22 -6.06 -7.80
N ILE A 290 -0.29 -5.57 -6.68
CA ILE A 290 -1.03 -6.35 -5.68
C ILE A 290 -2.48 -5.86 -5.63
N LEU A 291 -3.41 -6.80 -5.61
CA LEU A 291 -4.84 -6.54 -5.55
C LEU A 291 -5.23 -6.03 -4.16
N GLN A 292 -5.95 -4.91 -4.13
CA GLN A 292 -6.75 -4.50 -3.00
C GLN A 292 -8.23 -4.67 -3.35
N SER A 293 -8.90 -5.61 -2.67
CA SER A 293 -10.36 -5.73 -2.75
C SER A 293 -11.02 -4.61 -1.93
N PRO A 294 -12.32 -4.32 -2.18
CA PRO A 294 -13.05 -3.31 -1.42
C PRO A 294 -13.00 -3.67 0.07
N VAL A 295 -12.62 -2.71 0.90
CA VAL A 295 -12.66 -2.83 2.35
C VAL A 295 -13.77 -1.93 2.84
N THR A 296 -14.70 -2.49 3.63
CA THR A 296 -15.68 -1.70 4.35
C THR A 296 -14.92 -0.86 5.37
N THR A 297 -14.68 0.42 5.07
CA THR A 297 -14.04 1.33 6.01
C THR A 297 -15.05 1.80 7.06
N LEU A 298 -14.55 2.22 8.22
CA LEU A 298 -15.35 2.70 9.35
C LEU A 298 -16.29 3.89 9.00
N ARG A 299 -15.99 4.66 7.94
CA ARG A 299 -16.87 5.73 7.42
C ARG A 299 -17.86 5.27 6.36
N SER A 300 -17.60 4.15 5.68
CA SER A 300 -18.30 3.82 4.44
C SER A 300 -19.27 2.66 4.64
N GLN A 301 -20.33 2.88 5.40
CA GLN A 301 -21.57 2.13 5.16
C GLN A 301 -22.23 2.53 3.82
N SER A 302 -21.74 3.59 3.14
CA SER A 302 -22.38 4.13 1.93
C SER A 302 -21.62 3.99 0.62
N VAL A 303 -20.29 3.82 0.58
CA VAL A 303 -19.54 3.53 -0.67
C VAL A 303 -18.26 2.76 -0.32
N ALA A 304 -18.23 1.43 -0.50
CA ALA A 304 -16.96 0.71 -0.46
C ALA A 304 -16.05 1.27 -1.57
N PRO A 305 -14.76 1.54 -1.33
CA PRO A 305 -13.86 1.93 -2.41
C PRO A 305 -13.92 0.89 -3.51
N GLU A 306 -13.92 1.34 -4.76
CA GLU A 306 -13.68 0.44 -5.89
C GLU A 306 -12.36 -0.31 -5.65
N PRO A 307 -12.29 -1.59 -6.05
CA PRO A 307 -11.04 -2.33 -5.94
C PRO A 307 -9.96 -1.67 -6.78
N TYR A 308 -8.73 -1.78 -6.32
CA TYR A 308 -7.59 -1.14 -6.98
C TYR A 308 -6.34 -2.01 -6.95
N ILE A 309 -5.36 -1.62 -7.74
CA ILE A 309 -4.04 -2.25 -7.78
C ILE A 309 -3.02 -1.33 -7.09
N ILE A 310 -2.28 -1.89 -6.12
CA ILE A 310 -1.04 -1.29 -5.62
C ILE A 310 0.07 -1.60 -6.64
N PRO A 311 0.61 -0.61 -7.36
CA PRO A 311 1.47 -0.86 -8.53
C PRO A 311 2.82 -1.47 -8.18
N ALA A 312 3.41 -2.19 -9.14
CA ALA A 312 4.79 -2.69 -9.05
C ALA A 312 5.82 -1.61 -8.68
N GLY A 313 5.64 -0.37 -9.14
CA GLY A 313 6.52 0.76 -8.75
C GLY A 313 6.49 1.07 -7.25
N VAL A 314 5.32 0.99 -6.63
CA VAL A 314 5.13 1.18 -5.19
C VAL A 314 5.71 -0.01 -4.41
N ILE A 315 5.46 -1.23 -4.89
CA ILE A 315 6.03 -2.46 -4.31
C ILE A 315 7.56 -2.38 -4.28
N ARG A 316 8.18 -1.99 -5.41
CA ARG A 316 9.63 -1.79 -5.46
C ARG A 316 10.10 -0.74 -4.46
N ALA A 317 9.43 0.40 -4.37
CA ALA A 317 9.82 1.45 -3.43
C ALA A 317 9.76 0.99 -1.96
N PHE A 318 8.71 0.26 -1.60
CA PHE A 318 8.55 -0.36 -0.28
C PHE A 318 9.68 -1.35 0.03
N LEU A 319 9.99 -2.21 -0.94
CA LEU A 319 11.03 -3.23 -0.81
C LEU A 319 12.46 -2.66 -0.77
N ASP A 320 12.75 -1.60 -1.52
CA ASP A 320 14.04 -0.89 -1.49
C ASP A 320 14.27 -0.21 -0.14
N ASP A 321 13.23 0.44 0.41
CA ASP A 321 13.30 1.10 1.72
C ASP A 321 13.61 0.09 2.83
N LEU A 322 13.03 -1.11 2.73
CA LEU A 322 13.26 -2.26 3.62
C LEU A 322 14.63 -2.93 3.50
N SER A 323 15.53 -2.46 2.63
CA SER A 323 16.82 -3.11 2.40
C SER A 323 17.72 -3.15 3.65
N ASP A 324 17.54 -2.23 4.60
CA ASP A 324 18.23 -2.21 5.90
C ASP A 324 17.47 -2.96 7.01
N GLY A 325 16.37 -3.64 6.65
CA GLY A 325 15.50 -4.38 7.56
C GLY A 325 14.48 -3.52 8.31
N ARG A 326 14.38 -2.21 8.00
CA ARG A 326 13.44 -1.27 8.62
C ARG A 326 12.65 -0.55 7.53
N TYR A 327 11.38 -0.29 7.80
CA TYR A 327 10.57 0.56 6.94
C TYR A 327 10.54 1.96 7.54
N ASP A 328 11.11 2.93 6.84
CA ASP A 328 11.09 4.33 7.23
C ASP A 328 10.00 5.11 6.48
N GLY A 329 9.36 4.54 5.45
CA GLY A 329 8.26 5.17 4.71
C GLY A 329 8.64 5.54 3.28
N LEU A 330 7.66 5.53 2.38
CA LEU A 330 7.82 6.04 1.04
C LEU A 330 8.24 7.50 1.11
N LYS A 331 9.36 7.78 0.47
CA LYS A 331 9.80 9.14 0.29
C LYS A 331 8.79 9.88 -0.58
N HIS A 332 8.45 11.10 -0.18
CA HIS A 332 7.54 11.96 -0.91
C HIS A 332 8.13 13.38 -0.98
N SER A 333 7.58 14.21 -1.87
CA SER A 333 7.96 15.62 -1.91
C SER A 333 7.60 16.29 -0.56
N GLY A 334 6.34 16.17 -0.16
CA GLY A 334 5.77 17.04 0.87
C GLY A 334 5.11 18.27 0.25
N LEU A 335 4.87 18.25 -1.06
CA LEU A 335 4.00 19.18 -1.76
C LEU A 335 2.61 18.57 -1.85
N VAL A 336 1.59 19.36 -1.54
CA VAL A 336 0.22 19.08 -1.96
C VAL A 336 -0.05 19.98 -3.15
N TYR A 337 -0.48 19.39 -4.26
CA TYR A 337 -0.70 20.10 -5.51
C TYR A 337 -1.97 19.66 -6.23
N GLU A 338 -2.51 20.53 -7.06
CA GLU A 338 -3.76 20.31 -7.79
C GLU A 338 -3.66 20.74 -9.26
N PRO A 339 -4.41 20.11 -10.16
CA PRO A 339 -4.48 20.56 -11.54
C PRO A 339 -5.29 21.86 -11.66
N ILE A 340 -4.82 22.80 -12.48
CA ILE A 340 -5.64 23.96 -12.90
C ILE A 340 -6.35 23.59 -14.20
N LEU A 341 -7.59 23.10 -14.09
CA LEU A 341 -8.36 22.60 -15.25
C LEU A 341 -9.12 23.70 -16.00
N ASN A 342 -9.63 24.71 -15.28
CA ASN A 342 -10.42 25.78 -15.87
C ASN A 342 -9.55 26.71 -16.74
N ALA A 343 -9.94 26.89 -18.01
CA ALA A 343 -9.16 27.67 -18.97
C ALA A 343 -8.95 29.14 -18.56
N ALA A 344 -9.97 29.78 -17.98
CA ALA A 344 -9.86 31.17 -17.52
C ALA A 344 -8.91 31.28 -16.32
N ALA A 345 -8.97 30.34 -15.38
CA ALA A 345 -8.04 30.29 -14.25
C ALA A 345 -6.58 30.08 -14.69
N ARG A 346 -6.35 29.26 -15.72
CA ARG A 346 -5.02 29.10 -16.33
C ARG A 346 -4.49 30.42 -16.91
N LYS A 347 -5.34 31.10 -17.70
CA LYS A 347 -4.98 32.38 -18.32
C LYS A 347 -4.68 33.46 -17.27
N ASP A 348 -5.50 33.54 -16.24
CA ASP A 348 -5.31 34.49 -15.13
C ASP A 348 -3.98 34.25 -14.39
N ALA A 349 -3.68 32.97 -14.11
CA ALA A 349 -2.42 32.53 -13.52
C ALA A 349 -1.17 32.75 -14.39
N GLY A 350 -1.34 33.20 -15.64
CA GLY A 350 -0.24 33.45 -16.58
C GLY A 350 0.25 32.20 -17.31
N LEU A 351 -0.54 31.12 -17.32
CA LEU A 351 -0.27 29.93 -18.11
C LEU A 351 -0.79 30.12 -19.54
N GLN A 352 -0.02 29.68 -20.53
CA GLN A 352 -0.54 29.55 -21.89
C GLN A 352 -1.48 28.33 -21.95
N ASN A 353 -2.38 28.32 -22.93
CA ASN A 353 -3.37 27.24 -23.06
C ASN A 353 -2.69 25.87 -23.07
N GLU A 354 -1.68 25.65 -23.90
CA GLU A 354 -1.01 24.34 -24.02
C GLU A 354 0.04 24.06 -22.94
N SER A 355 0.38 25.04 -22.09
CA SER A 355 1.27 24.78 -20.96
C SER A 355 0.62 23.76 -20.02
N GLY A 356 1.41 22.94 -19.33
CA GLY A 356 0.91 22.07 -18.27
C GLY A 356 1.07 22.71 -16.89
N GLY A 357 1.28 21.88 -15.87
CA GLY A 357 1.64 22.30 -14.52
C GLY A 357 0.53 22.22 -13.47
N LEU A 358 0.97 22.16 -12.22
CA LEU A 358 0.14 21.93 -11.03
C LEU A 358 0.31 23.06 -10.03
N ILE A 359 -0.79 23.58 -9.47
CA ILE A 359 -0.72 24.60 -8.41
C ILE A 359 -0.38 23.95 -7.08
N VAL A 360 0.63 24.46 -6.40
CA VAL A 360 1.01 24.07 -5.05
C VAL A 360 0.01 24.66 -4.08
N ARG A 361 -0.67 23.80 -3.31
CA ARG A 361 -1.61 24.18 -2.25
C ARG A 361 -0.92 24.26 -0.91
N GLN A 362 -0.03 23.31 -0.63
CA GLN A 362 0.65 23.22 0.65
C GLN A 362 2.08 22.71 0.46
N VAL A 363 2.93 23.07 1.40
CA VAL A 363 4.32 22.62 1.48
C VAL A 363 4.57 22.18 2.92
N ALA A 364 5.06 20.98 3.11
CA ALA A 364 5.38 20.43 4.42
C ALA A 364 6.39 21.35 5.14
N ILE A 365 6.12 21.67 6.41
CA ILE A 365 6.92 22.63 7.18
C ILE A 365 8.39 22.18 7.37
N HIS A 366 8.63 20.87 7.31
CA HIS A 366 9.95 20.25 7.44
C HIS A 366 10.67 20.06 6.10
N ALA A 367 10.07 20.43 4.98
CA ALA A 367 10.74 20.36 3.69
C ALA A 367 11.83 21.45 3.63
N ASP A 368 13.09 21.06 3.36
CA ASP A 368 14.22 21.99 3.29
C ASP A 368 14.00 23.11 2.25
N TYR A 369 13.23 22.79 1.21
CA TYR A 369 12.88 23.71 0.14
C TYR A 369 11.62 24.55 0.43
N ALA A 370 10.98 24.43 1.61
CA ALA A 370 9.79 25.21 1.99
C ALA A 370 10.03 26.73 1.98
N ARG A 371 11.29 27.18 1.97
CA ARG A 371 11.63 28.60 1.77
C ARG A 371 11.57 29.05 0.31
N SER A 372 11.79 28.11 -0.62
CA SER A 372 11.90 28.35 -2.06
C SER A 372 10.59 28.06 -2.81
N ILE A 373 9.85 27.03 -2.41
CA ILE A 373 8.52 26.68 -2.94
C ILE A 373 7.47 27.10 -1.93
N ARG A 374 6.40 27.74 -2.38
CA ARG A 374 5.34 28.28 -1.54
C ARG A 374 3.95 27.93 -2.10
N PRO A 375 2.92 27.88 -1.25
CA PRO A 375 1.54 27.85 -1.71
C PRO A 375 1.26 28.94 -2.75
N GLY A 376 0.57 28.58 -3.83
CA GLY A 376 0.29 29.46 -4.97
C GLY A 376 1.30 29.36 -6.13
N ASP A 377 2.47 28.76 -5.92
CA ASP A 377 3.39 28.45 -7.02
C ASP A 377 2.78 27.43 -7.97
N ILE A 378 3.11 27.52 -9.25
CA ILE A 378 2.73 26.50 -10.23
C ILE A 378 3.97 25.72 -10.65
N LEU A 379 4.01 24.44 -10.30
CA LEU A 379 5.07 23.52 -10.68
C LEU A 379 4.94 23.17 -12.17
N LEU A 380 5.93 23.54 -12.97
CA LEU A 380 5.92 23.41 -14.43
C LEU A 380 6.78 22.26 -14.96
N ARG A 381 7.96 22.04 -14.38
CA ARG A 381 8.94 21.04 -14.85
C ARG A 381 9.71 20.41 -13.71
N LEU A 382 10.18 19.17 -13.90
CA LEU A 382 11.15 18.47 -13.06
C LEU A 382 12.31 17.96 -13.92
N ASP A 383 13.56 18.25 -13.57
CA ASP A 383 14.78 17.94 -14.36
C ASP A 383 14.61 18.15 -15.88
N GLN A 384 14.08 19.32 -16.25
CA GLN A 384 13.77 19.71 -17.64
C GLN A 384 12.54 19.05 -18.27
N GLN A 385 11.95 18.03 -17.63
CA GLN A 385 10.77 17.34 -18.12
C GLN A 385 9.50 18.14 -17.82
N PRO A 386 8.67 18.47 -18.81
CA PRO A 386 7.44 19.21 -18.59
C PRO A 386 6.43 18.34 -17.85
N ILE A 387 5.73 18.97 -16.90
CA ILE A 387 4.57 18.38 -16.23
C ILE A 387 3.33 18.78 -17.04
N ASP A 388 2.53 17.82 -17.46
CA ASP A 388 1.27 18.10 -18.17
C ASP A 388 0.19 18.66 -17.23
N ARG A 389 -0.99 18.96 -17.77
CA ARG A 389 -2.11 19.55 -17.00
C ARG A 389 -2.65 18.66 -15.88
N TYR A 390 -2.34 17.36 -15.92
CA TYR A 390 -2.81 16.36 -14.97
C TYR A 390 -1.71 15.86 -14.06
N GLY A 391 -0.52 16.45 -14.14
CA GLY A 391 0.60 16.10 -13.28
C GLY A 391 1.47 14.95 -13.79
N MET A 392 1.42 14.66 -15.09
CA MET A 392 2.23 13.60 -15.70
C MET A 392 3.47 14.13 -16.38
N LEU A 393 4.53 13.34 -16.32
CA LEU A 393 5.79 13.52 -17.01
C LEU A 393 6.00 12.36 -17.98
N GLN A 394 6.55 12.68 -19.15
CA GLN A 394 6.95 11.69 -20.16
C GLN A 394 8.45 11.40 -20.01
N ILE A 395 8.81 10.21 -19.55
CA ILE A 395 10.18 9.78 -19.30
C ILE A 395 10.44 8.53 -20.12
N GLU A 396 11.30 8.61 -21.14
CA GLU A 396 11.76 7.44 -21.90
C GLU A 396 10.60 6.53 -22.39
N GLY A 397 9.55 7.15 -22.96
CA GLY A 397 8.36 6.43 -23.45
C GLY A 397 7.34 6.06 -22.37
N GLN A 398 7.51 6.59 -21.15
CA GLN A 398 6.70 6.25 -19.99
C GLN A 398 6.00 7.45 -19.39
N ARG A 399 4.80 7.22 -18.84
CA ARG A 399 4.05 8.24 -18.12
C ARG A 399 4.15 7.97 -16.62
N LEU A 400 4.80 8.89 -15.91
CA LEU A 400 4.91 8.92 -14.46
C LEU A 400 4.19 10.15 -13.92
N ASN A 401 3.53 10.04 -12.77
CA ASN A 401 3.10 11.24 -12.06
C ASN A 401 4.28 11.90 -11.32
N VAL A 402 4.07 13.11 -10.80
CA VAL A 402 5.09 13.86 -10.05
C VAL A 402 5.71 13.06 -8.90
N GLU A 403 4.92 12.44 -8.00
CA GLU A 403 5.49 11.67 -6.87
C GLU A 403 6.24 10.42 -7.33
N GLU A 404 5.73 9.67 -8.31
CA GLU A 404 6.41 8.51 -8.88
C GLU A 404 7.75 8.91 -9.52
N TYR A 405 7.77 10.02 -10.24
CA TYR A 405 8.99 10.58 -10.82
C TYR A 405 10.00 10.96 -9.74
N LEU A 406 9.58 11.71 -8.71
CA LEU A 406 10.46 12.11 -7.61
C LEU A 406 11.02 10.88 -6.88
N ARG A 407 10.20 9.86 -6.61
CA ARG A 407 10.64 8.59 -6.01
C ARG A 407 11.66 7.85 -6.88
N SER A 408 11.48 7.84 -8.20
CA SER A 408 12.44 7.21 -9.12
C SER A 408 13.84 7.86 -9.04
N ARG A 409 13.92 9.19 -8.86
CA ARG A 409 15.19 9.92 -8.78
C ARG A 409 15.92 9.76 -7.43
N LEU A 410 15.19 9.42 -6.38
CA LEU A 410 15.78 9.15 -5.07
C LEU A 410 16.60 7.87 -5.00
N ARG A 411 16.26 6.87 -5.80
CA ARG A 411 17.04 5.62 -5.89
C ARG A 411 18.49 5.89 -6.31
N VAL A 412 18.70 6.91 -7.13
CA VAL A 412 20.03 7.35 -7.59
C VAL A 412 20.60 8.50 -6.75
N LYS A 413 20.02 8.79 -5.57
CA LYS A 413 20.42 9.88 -4.65
C LYS A 413 20.61 11.23 -5.35
N LYS A 414 19.76 11.52 -6.33
CA LYS A 414 19.84 12.75 -7.13
C LYS A 414 18.73 13.71 -6.73
N ASP A 415 19.12 14.95 -6.46
CA ASP A 415 18.19 16.04 -6.25
C ASP A 415 17.44 16.40 -7.53
N VAL A 416 16.21 16.88 -7.39
CA VAL A 416 15.34 17.19 -8.54
C VAL A 416 15.26 18.70 -8.73
N GLN A 417 15.62 19.16 -9.94
CA GLN A 417 15.49 20.57 -10.31
C GLN A 417 14.04 20.86 -10.71
N ALA A 418 13.41 21.83 -10.05
CA ALA A 418 12.03 22.23 -10.30
C ALA A 418 11.97 23.62 -10.95
N SER A 419 11.15 23.76 -11.99
CA SER A 419 10.79 25.07 -12.56
C SER A 419 9.38 25.44 -12.12
N LEU A 420 9.20 26.66 -11.62
CA LEU A 420 7.98 27.16 -11.00
C LEU A 420 7.53 28.46 -11.67
N LEU A 421 6.22 28.70 -11.72
CA LEU A 421 5.66 30.02 -12.02
C LEU A 421 5.19 30.67 -10.72
N ARG A 422 5.72 31.86 -10.40
CA ARG A 422 5.26 32.71 -9.29
C ARG A 422 5.11 34.13 -9.78
N GLY A 423 3.95 34.75 -9.60
CA GLY A 423 3.72 36.13 -10.05
C GLY A 423 4.00 36.32 -11.56
N LYS A 424 3.69 35.30 -12.37
CA LYS A 424 3.96 35.26 -13.82
C LYS A 424 5.45 35.27 -14.21
N GLN A 425 6.35 35.02 -13.26
CA GLN A 425 7.79 34.88 -13.49
C GLN A 425 8.23 33.43 -13.24
N ILE A 426 9.17 32.96 -14.06
CA ILE A 426 9.75 31.62 -13.91
C ILE A 426 10.84 31.68 -12.84
N LEU A 427 10.74 30.79 -11.86
CA LEU A 427 11.72 30.57 -10.81
C LEU A 427 12.26 29.13 -10.91
N ASN A 428 13.51 28.95 -10.51
CA ASN A 428 14.09 27.63 -10.34
C ASN A 428 14.24 27.33 -8.85
N SER A 429 13.94 26.09 -8.49
CA SER A 429 14.07 25.57 -7.14
C SER A 429 14.62 24.15 -7.18
N LYS A 430 15.01 23.65 -6.02
CA LYS A 430 15.52 22.30 -5.82
C LYS A 430 14.56 21.58 -4.88
N ILE A 431 14.06 20.43 -5.32
CA ILE A 431 13.24 19.53 -4.49
C ILE A 431 14.16 18.39 -4.04
N GLU A 432 14.22 18.22 -2.73
CA GLU A 432 14.87 17.08 -2.08
C GLU A 432 13.77 16.21 -1.47
N PRO A 433 13.32 15.14 -2.15
CA PRO A 433 12.29 14.29 -1.56
C PRO A 433 12.88 13.52 -0.37
N ARG A 434 12.08 13.36 0.69
CA ARG A 434 12.52 12.70 1.93
C ARG A 434 11.50 11.69 2.39
N SER A 435 11.98 10.70 3.14
CA SER A 435 11.10 9.98 4.04
C SER A 435 10.91 10.89 5.25
N TYR A 436 9.65 11.16 5.59
CA TYR A 436 9.30 11.87 6.80
C TYR A 436 8.93 10.84 7.84
N ARG A 437 9.98 10.28 8.47
CA ARG A 437 9.94 9.22 9.49
C ARG A 437 8.87 9.44 10.58
N ASP A 438 8.54 10.70 10.86
CA ASP A 438 7.69 11.15 11.97
C ASP A 438 6.36 11.79 11.56
N THR A 439 5.93 11.78 10.29
CA THR A 439 4.63 12.40 9.94
C THR A 439 3.41 11.50 10.16
N HIS A 440 3.62 10.21 10.45
CA HIS A 440 2.57 9.20 10.57
C HIS A 440 2.61 8.23 11.78
N PRO A 441 3.15 8.58 12.98
CA PRO A 441 2.90 7.78 14.18
C PRO A 441 1.45 7.82 14.71
N GLY A 442 0.68 8.85 14.38
CA GLY A 442 -0.71 9.03 14.84
C GLY A 442 -1.78 8.79 13.79
N ARG A 443 -1.47 8.16 12.64
CA ARG A 443 -2.44 8.00 11.54
C ARG A 443 -2.97 6.60 11.31
N LEU A 444 -2.56 5.66 12.13
CA LEU A 444 -3.26 4.42 12.43
C LEU A 444 -2.49 3.82 13.58
N SER A 445 -3.11 3.73 14.75
CA SER A 445 -2.49 3.00 15.85
C SER A 445 -2.28 1.55 15.40
N LEU A 446 -1.01 1.19 15.18
CA LEU A 446 -0.56 -0.20 15.04
C LEU A 446 -0.83 -1.03 16.29
N LYS A 447 -0.91 -0.35 17.43
CA LYS A 447 -1.16 -0.99 18.71
C LYS A 447 -2.58 -1.46 18.68
N ALA A 448 -2.76 -2.76 18.94
CA ALA A 448 -4.06 -3.39 19.00
C ALA A 448 -5.01 -2.50 19.83
N GLN A 449 -4.59 -2.05 21.01
CA GLN A 449 -5.32 -1.07 21.82
C GLN A 449 -4.78 0.37 21.66
N PRO A 450 -5.61 1.34 21.22
CA PRO A 450 -5.25 2.75 21.23
C PRO A 450 -5.01 3.27 22.66
N PRO A 451 -4.03 4.17 22.88
CA PRO A 451 -3.79 4.76 24.19
C PRO A 451 -4.95 5.66 24.61
N TRP A 452 -5.32 5.60 25.89
CA TRP A 452 -6.42 6.39 26.47
C TRP A 452 -6.16 6.62 27.96
N VAL A 453 -6.78 7.64 28.55
CA VAL A 453 -6.64 8.00 29.97
C VAL A 453 -8.01 8.22 30.60
N LEU A 454 -8.25 7.61 31.76
CA LEU A 454 -9.38 7.94 32.65
C LEU A 454 -8.93 8.94 33.71
N ALA A 455 -9.54 10.13 33.73
CA ALA A 455 -9.19 11.18 34.67
C ALA A 455 -10.46 11.94 35.12
N GLY A 456 -10.84 11.83 36.39
CA GLY A 456 -12.07 12.46 36.91
C GLY A 456 -13.36 11.91 36.29
N GLY A 457 -13.35 10.63 35.89
CA GLY A 457 -14.43 10.03 35.12
C GLY A 457 -14.48 10.48 33.65
N LEU A 458 -13.50 11.25 33.17
CA LEU A 458 -13.38 11.68 31.78
C LEU A 458 -12.43 10.75 31.03
N VAL A 459 -12.84 10.28 29.86
CA VAL A 459 -12.04 9.44 28.97
C VAL A 459 -11.40 10.31 27.91
N PHE A 460 -10.08 10.46 27.99
CA PHE A 460 -9.28 11.18 26.99
C PHE A 460 -8.60 10.22 26.05
N ARG A 461 -8.51 10.61 24.78
CA ARG A 461 -7.77 9.87 23.75
C ARG A 461 -7.02 10.86 22.86
N GLY A 462 -5.87 10.45 22.34
CA GLY A 462 -5.26 11.16 21.24
C GLY A 462 -6.00 10.91 19.93
N LEU A 463 -6.03 11.92 19.08
CA LEU A 463 -6.70 11.89 17.79
C LEU A 463 -5.84 11.14 16.78
N ASP A 464 -6.32 9.97 16.36
CA ASP A 464 -5.77 9.23 15.24
C ASP A 464 -6.80 9.04 14.12
N TYR A 465 -6.36 8.53 12.97
CA TYR A 465 -7.25 8.23 11.84
C TYR A 465 -8.43 7.35 12.25
N GLY A 466 -8.18 6.28 13.02
CA GLY A 466 -9.23 5.35 13.44
C GLY A 466 -10.31 6.02 14.29
N LEU A 467 -9.90 6.91 15.20
CA LEU A 467 -10.82 7.71 15.99
C LEU A 467 -11.56 8.74 15.14
N PHE A 468 -10.84 9.57 14.40
CA PHE A 468 -11.42 10.65 13.59
C PHE A 468 -12.45 10.12 12.58
N HIS A 469 -12.21 8.93 12.01
CA HIS A 469 -13.12 8.29 11.06
C HIS A 469 -14.27 7.50 11.71
N SER A 470 -14.27 7.35 13.04
CA SER A 470 -15.34 6.67 13.79
C SER A 470 -16.25 7.64 14.54
N LEU A 471 -15.82 8.89 14.73
CA LEU A 471 -16.67 9.90 15.38
C LEU A 471 -17.92 10.16 14.52
N PRO A 472 -19.11 10.28 15.12
CA PRO A 472 -20.33 10.65 14.41
C PRO A 472 -20.21 12.10 13.94
N ILE A 473 -19.81 12.30 12.68
CA ILE A 473 -19.55 13.62 12.12
C ILE A 473 -20.83 14.18 11.55
N ASN A 474 -21.49 15.03 12.33
CA ASN A 474 -22.38 16.06 11.81
C ASN A 474 -21.79 17.42 12.26
N ASP A 475 -21.22 18.18 11.33
CA ASP A 475 -20.95 19.63 11.40
C ASP A 475 -19.83 20.25 12.29
N GLN A 476 -18.87 19.49 12.84
CA GLN A 476 -17.72 20.12 13.53
C GLN A 476 -16.57 20.50 12.57
N SER A 477 -16.71 21.65 11.91
CA SER A 477 -15.70 22.22 10.98
C SER A 477 -14.31 22.34 11.61
N TRP A 478 -14.24 22.70 12.89
CA TRP A 478 -13.00 22.92 13.63
C TRP A 478 -12.22 21.62 13.93
N LEU A 479 -12.91 20.52 14.25
CA LEU A 479 -12.27 19.21 14.49
C LEU A 479 -11.75 18.64 13.18
N ASN A 480 -12.54 18.77 12.10
CA ASN A 480 -12.08 18.43 10.77
C ASN A 480 -10.86 19.27 10.40
N GLN A 481 -10.89 20.59 10.59
CA GLN A 481 -9.75 21.46 10.33
C GLN A 481 -8.52 21.06 11.18
N SER A 482 -8.70 20.79 12.46
CA SER A 482 -7.62 20.40 13.37
C SER A 482 -7.01 19.05 12.99
N TYR A 483 -7.85 18.09 12.59
CA TYR A 483 -7.38 16.82 12.04
C TYR A 483 -6.65 17.05 10.73
N GLN A 484 -7.22 17.81 9.80
CA GLN A 484 -6.59 18.17 8.52
C GLN A 484 -5.25 18.88 8.71
N ASP A 485 -5.10 19.75 9.71
CA ASP A 485 -3.83 20.39 10.04
C ASP A 485 -2.83 19.42 10.67
N PHE A 486 -3.31 18.52 11.54
CA PHE A 486 -2.52 17.43 12.10
C PHE A 486 -1.98 16.51 10.99
N ILE A 487 -2.83 16.13 10.03
CA ILE A 487 -2.42 15.27 8.93
C ILE A 487 -1.61 16.04 7.86
N ARG A 488 -1.92 17.28 7.52
CA ARG A 488 -1.22 17.98 6.42
C ARG A 488 0.17 18.53 6.79
N GLY A 489 0.70 18.15 7.96
CA GLY A 489 2.07 18.47 8.35
C GLY A 489 2.25 19.91 8.84
N SER A 490 1.17 20.55 9.29
CA SER A 490 1.21 21.87 9.93
C SER A 490 1.79 21.81 11.35
N TRP A 491 2.12 20.63 11.89
CA TRP A 491 2.51 20.45 13.29
C TRP A 491 3.73 19.54 13.50
N GLN A 492 4.48 19.89 14.54
CA GLN A 492 5.76 19.31 14.94
C GLN A 492 5.65 17.81 15.26
N PRO A 493 6.71 17.01 15.02
CA PRO A 493 6.82 15.64 15.49
C PRO A 493 6.48 15.51 16.98
N GLY A 494 5.74 14.46 17.34
CA GLY A 494 5.38 14.17 18.74
C GLY A 494 4.14 14.89 19.28
N ARG A 495 3.42 15.66 18.46
CA ARG A 495 2.10 16.20 18.83
C ARG A 495 0.97 15.27 18.39
N GLU A 496 -0.01 15.07 19.25
CA GLU A 496 -1.22 14.27 19.06
C GLU A 496 -2.38 15.04 19.72
N PRO A 497 -3.27 15.70 18.95
CA PRO A 497 -4.39 16.44 19.52
C PRO A 497 -5.21 15.54 20.46
N VAL A 498 -5.46 15.98 21.69
CA VAL A 498 -6.20 15.17 22.67
C VAL A 498 -7.67 15.56 22.64
N ILE A 499 -8.57 14.59 22.53
CA ILE A 499 -10.02 14.77 22.57
C ILE A 499 -10.58 14.24 23.89
N LEU A 500 -11.57 14.93 24.45
CA LEU A 500 -12.46 14.34 25.46
C LEU A 500 -13.45 13.44 24.71
N LEU A 501 -13.22 12.15 24.75
CA LEU A 501 -14.00 11.17 24.00
C LEU A 501 -15.37 10.93 24.62
N GLU A 502 -15.40 10.74 25.93
CA GLU A 502 -16.59 10.36 26.67
C GLU A 502 -16.48 10.77 28.13
N ARG A 503 -17.61 11.15 28.74
CA ARG A 503 -17.76 11.29 30.19
C ARG A 503 -18.46 10.06 30.76
N LEU A 504 -17.75 9.32 31.59
CA LEU A 504 -18.35 8.28 32.41
C LEU A 504 -19.01 8.93 33.63
N THR A 505 -20.33 8.80 33.69
CA THR A 505 -21.17 9.65 34.55
C THR A 505 -20.85 9.50 36.03
N ASP A 506 -20.61 10.62 36.71
CA ASP A 506 -20.52 10.77 38.17
C ASP A 506 -21.07 12.15 38.58
N THR A 507 -21.59 12.29 39.80
CA THR A 507 -22.14 13.58 40.24
C THR A 507 -21.11 14.70 40.22
N ALA A 508 -19.84 14.38 40.50
CA ALA A 508 -18.75 15.35 40.54
C ALA A 508 -18.25 15.79 39.15
N ASN A 509 -18.69 15.15 38.07
CA ASN A 509 -18.35 15.54 36.69
C ASN A 509 -19.55 16.03 35.87
N THR A 510 -20.63 16.41 36.55
CA THR A 510 -21.81 17.03 35.92
C THR A 510 -21.41 18.27 35.12
N GLY A 511 -21.97 18.44 33.93
CA GLY A 511 -21.66 19.54 33.00
C GLY A 511 -20.51 19.21 32.04
N ALA A 512 -19.76 18.12 32.26
CA ALA A 512 -18.70 17.71 31.33
C ALA A 512 -19.26 17.15 29.99
N GLU A 513 -20.54 16.80 29.92
CA GLU A 513 -21.23 16.37 28.69
C GLU A 513 -21.17 17.42 27.56
N PHE A 514 -21.09 18.72 27.89
CA PHE A 514 -20.97 19.79 26.88
C PHE A 514 -19.59 19.86 26.21
N TYR A 515 -18.62 19.13 26.76
CA TYR A 515 -17.23 19.11 26.32
C TYR A 515 -16.83 17.83 25.57
N GLU A 516 -17.72 16.84 25.49
CA GLU A 516 -17.49 15.62 24.71
C GLU A 516 -17.28 15.92 23.23
N GLY A 517 -16.36 15.18 22.60
CA GLY A 517 -15.96 15.38 21.20
C GLY A 517 -15.04 16.58 20.97
N ARG A 518 -14.61 17.31 22.02
CA ARG A 518 -13.80 18.53 21.87
C ARG A 518 -12.31 18.30 22.15
N LEU A 519 -11.47 19.07 21.46
CA LEU A 519 -10.03 19.05 21.66
C LEU A 519 -9.68 19.79 22.94
N LEU A 520 -8.88 19.14 23.78
CA LEU A 520 -8.28 19.73 24.94
C LEU A 520 -7.13 20.64 24.51
N LEU A 521 -7.19 21.91 24.94
CA LEU A 521 -6.17 22.91 24.65
C LEU A 521 -5.17 23.08 25.79
N SER A 522 -5.65 23.03 27.03
CA SER A 522 -4.82 23.17 28.22
C SER A 522 -5.43 22.54 29.47
N ILE A 523 -4.55 22.16 30.39
CA ILE A 523 -4.87 21.82 31.78
C ILE A 523 -4.18 22.81 32.71
N ASN A 524 -4.93 23.44 33.61
CA ASN A 524 -4.43 24.45 34.54
C ASN A 524 -3.57 25.52 33.85
N GLN A 525 -4.07 26.04 32.72
CA GLN A 525 -3.40 27.04 31.85
C GLN A 525 -2.12 26.56 31.16
N ARG A 526 -1.70 25.30 31.35
CA ARG A 526 -0.57 24.71 30.61
C ARG A 526 -1.10 24.02 29.36
N ARG A 527 -0.54 24.40 28.20
CA ARG A 527 -0.88 23.80 26.92
C ARG A 527 -0.58 22.30 26.92
N VAL A 528 -1.47 21.54 26.30
CA VAL A 528 -1.34 20.09 26.12
C VAL A 528 -1.33 19.81 24.63
N PHE A 529 -0.33 19.06 24.18
CA PHE A 529 -0.18 18.66 22.79
C PHE A 529 -0.18 17.15 22.58
N SER A 530 -0.26 16.35 23.64
CA SER A 530 -0.29 14.89 23.55
C SER A 530 -0.94 14.26 24.79
N LEU A 531 -1.38 13.01 24.65
CA LEU A 531 -1.97 12.26 25.77
C LEU A 531 -0.96 12.02 26.93
N PRO A 532 0.34 11.73 26.68
CA PRO A 532 1.33 11.66 27.75
C PRO A 532 1.54 12.98 28.50
N GLU A 533 1.46 14.12 27.82
CA GLU A 533 1.52 15.43 28.47
C GLU A 533 0.31 15.66 29.38
N LEU A 534 -0.90 15.36 28.89
CA LEU A 534 -2.11 15.42 29.71
C LEU A 534 -1.94 14.59 30.98
N TYR A 535 -1.55 13.31 30.82
CA TYR A 535 -1.39 12.40 31.94
C TYR A 535 -0.40 12.95 32.97
N ARG A 536 0.76 13.43 32.51
CA ARG A 536 1.80 14.00 33.38
C ARG A 536 1.32 15.23 34.13
N GLU A 537 0.68 16.18 33.46
CA GLU A 537 0.23 17.42 34.08
C GLU A 537 -0.97 17.17 35.01
N TRP A 538 -1.83 16.21 34.70
CA TRP A 538 -2.88 15.75 35.61
C TRP A 538 -2.30 15.20 36.91
N GLN A 539 -1.31 14.30 36.83
CA GLN A 539 -0.63 13.72 38.00
C GLN A 539 0.14 14.75 38.84
N ARG A 540 0.59 15.84 38.21
CA ARG A 540 1.29 16.96 38.87
C ARG A 540 0.35 17.96 39.52
N THR A 541 -0.95 17.88 39.27
CA THR A 541 -1.90 18.83 39.85
C THR A 541 -1.89 18.74 41.36
N ARG A 542 -1.74 19.89 42.02
CA ARG A 542 -1.80 20.05 43.49
C ARG A 542 -2.87 21.06 43.92
N SER A 543 -3.52 21.70 42.94
CA SER A 543 -4.60 22.65 43.16
C SER A 543 -5.86 21.94 43.65
N GLU A 544 -6.72 22.68 44.34
CA GLU A 544 -8.04 22.21 44.76
C GLU A 544 -8.94 21.86 43.54
N TRP A 545 -8.70 22.53 42.41
CA TRP A 545 -9.48 22.40 41.18
C TRP A 545 -8.58 22.02 39.99
N VAL A 546 -9.12 21.23 39.07
CA VAL A 546 -8.58 21.06 37.71
C VAL A 546 -9.37 21.95 36.79
N ARG A 547 -8.67 22.81 36.04
CA ARG A 547 -9.24 23.60 34.95
C ARG A 547 -8.85 22.98 33.62
N LEU A 548 -9.81 22.69 32.76
CA LEU A 548 -9.61 22.18 31.41
C LEU A 548 -10.21 23.16 30.40
N ASP A 549 -9.39 23.66 29.50
CA ASP A 549 -9.83 24.54 28.42
C ASP A 549 -9.95 23.74 27.12
N PHE A 550 -11.06 23.88 26.41
CA PHE A 550 -11.37 23.12 25.19
C PHE A 550 -11.56 24.03 23.98
N ALA A 551 -11.33 23.48 22.79
CA ALA A 551 -11.64 24.14 21.54
C ALA A 551 -13.15 24.42 21.42
N ASP A 552 -13.47 25.56 20.82
CA ASP A 552 -14.85 26.01 20.58
C ASP A 552 -15.71 26.07 21.85
N GLN A 553 -15.08 26.34 23.00
CA GLN A 553 -15.72 26.61 24.29
C GLN A 553 -15.15 27.88 24.91
N SER A 554 -16.02 28.80 25.30
CA SER A 554 -15.64 30.05 25.96
C SER A 554 -15.39 29.85 27.46
N GLN A 555 -16.05 28.87 28.07
CA GLN A 555 -15.90 28.51 29.48
C GLN A 555 -15.03 27.25 29.62
N PRO A 556 -14.18 27.19 30.65
CA PRO A 556 -13.47 25.97 31.00
C PRO A 556 -14.39 24.97 31.70
N LEU A 557 -14.05 23.70 31.61
CA LEU A 557 -14.53 22.70 32.56
C LEU A 557 -13.69 22.77 33.83
N ILE A 558 -14.34 22.91 34.99
CA ILE A 558 -13.68 22.96 36.30
C ILE A 558 -14.18 21.79 37.15
N LEU A 559 -13.26 20.96 37.63
CA LEU A 559 -13.56 19.80 38.47
C LEU A 559 -12.83 19.86 39.81
N PRO A 560 -13.45 19.46 40.93
CA PRO A 560 -12.76 19.34 42.21
C PRO A 560 -11.73 18.20 42.16
N PHE A 561 -10.44 18.52 42.37
CA PHE A 561 -9.36 17.53 42.29
C PHE A 561 -9.32 16.60 43.51
N SER A 562 -9.78 17.08 44.66
CA SER A 562 -9.77 16.34 45.94
C SER A 562 -10.51 15.00 45.89
N VAL A 563 -11.50 14.87 45.00
CA VAL A 563 -12.32 13.65 44.86
C VAL A 563 -12.01 12.84 43.61
N ASN A 564 -11.00 13.22 42.83
CA ASN A 564 -10.71 12.67 41.52
C ASN A 564 -10.42 11.15 41.53
N GLN A 565 -9.57 10.70 42.47
CA GLN A 565 -9.31 9.26 42.64
C GLN A 565 -10.58 8.50 43.02
N ALA A 566 -11.42 9.09 43.87
CA ALA A 566 -12.69 8.49 44.26
C ALA A 566 -13.70 8.45 43.09
N ILE A 567 -13.72 9.48 42.23
CA ILE A 567 -14.52 9.47 40.98
C ILE A 567 -14.07 8.30 40.11
N ASN A 568 -12.76 8.20 39.82
CA ASN A 568 -12.24 7.13 38.97
C ASN A 568 -12.58 5.75 39.54
N GLN A 569 -12.39 5.52 40.86
CA GLN A 569 -12.77 4.25 41.50
C GLN A 569 -14.26 3.92 41.34
N ARG A 570 -15.16 4.89 41.63
CA ARG A 570 -16.61 4.70 41.49
C ARG A 570 -17.00 4.39 40.04
N VAL A 571 -16.42 5.14 39.10
CA VAL A 571 -16.66 4.98 37.67
C VAL A 571 -16.15 3.62 37.18
N MET A 572 -14.92 3.24 37.52
CA MET A 572 -14.38 1.93 37.14
C MET A 572 -15.24 0.78 37.65
N GLN A 573 -15.73 0.86 38.89
CA GLN A 573 -16.62 -0.16 39.44
C GLN A 573 -17.97 -0.19 38.71
N ARG A 574 -18.59 0.98 38.50
CA ARG A 574 -19.90 1.09 37.83
C ARG A 574 -19.86 0.59 36.39
N PHE A 575 -18.80 0.93 35.65
CA PHE A 575 -18.63 0.60 34.24
C PHE A 575 -17.76 -0.64 34.00
N GLN A 576 -17.37 -1.35 35.07
CA GLN A 576 -16.58 -2.59 35.05
C GLN A 576 -15.25 -2.47 34.28
N LEU A 577 -14.60 -1.31 34.39
CA LEU A 577 -13.33 -1.04 33.72
C LEU A 577 -12.20 -1.83 34.40
N GLN A 578 -11.35 -2.46 33.59
CA GLN A 578 -10.22 -3.27 34.09
C GLN A 578 -8.98 -2.42 34.42
N GLU A 579 -8.87 -1.22 33.84
CA GLU A 579 -7.71 -0.34 33.99
C GLU A 579 -8.12 1.14 33.86
N ASN A 580 -7.28 2.05 34.35
CA ASN A 580 -7.48 3.51 34.29
C ASN A 580 -6.98 4.15 32.98
N GLY A 581 -6.65 3.32 32.00
CA GLY A 581 -6.01 3.74 30.76
C GLY A 581 -4.59 3.22 30.60
N ARG A 582 -4.04 3.46 29.40
CA ARG A 582 -2.67 3.14 29.01
C ARG A 582 -2.08 4.34 28.29
N VAL A 583 -0.96 4.82 28.83
CA VAL A 583 -0.14 5.88 28.24
C VAL A 583 1.21 5.24 27.92
N TYR A 584 1.67 5.38 26.68
CA TYR A 584 2.97 4.83 26.26
C TYR A 584 4.07 5.88 26.35
#